data_AF-A0A2W5SB39-F1
#
_entry.id   AF-A0A2W5SB39-F1
#
_cell.length_a   1.000
_cell.length_b   1.000
_cell.length_c   1.000
_cell.angle_alpha   90.00
_cell.angle_beta   90.00
_cell.angle_gamma   90.00
#
_symmetry.space_group_name_H-M   'P 1'
#
loop_
_entity.id
_entity.type
_entity.pdbx_description
1 polymer ?
#
loop_
_entity_poly.entity_id
_entity_poly.type
_entity_poly.pdbx_seq_one_letter_code
_entity_poly.pdbx_strand_id
1 'polypeptide(L)'
;MPEREKELLRFLEDVLIDIRLLARGKPSQKAMHAILELADAAHNVPRLLADGTVDELSWLVDSDLKLAAAVYARHGDRKGLHDAARTGAIR
;
A
#
# COMPACT_ATOMS: atom_id res chain seq x y z
N MET A 1 22.27 1.57 -3.16
CA MET A 1 20.94 1.17 -2.64
C MET A 1 20.88 -0.35 -2.55
N PRO A 2 20.88 -0.91 -1.33
CA PRO A 2 20.57 -2.31 -1.03
C PRO A 2 19.31 -2.81 -1.74
N GLU A 3 19.22 -4.12 -2.00
CA GLU A 3 18.05 -4.73 -2.68
C GLU A 3 16.74 -4.51 -1.91
N ARG A 4 16.78 -4.61 -0.57
CA ARG A 4 15.62 -4.37 0.29
C ARG A 4 15.06 -2.94 0.19
N GLU A 5 15.94 -1.95 0.06
CA GLU A 5 15.52 -0.56 -0.17
C GLU A 5 14.86 -0.39 -1.55
N LYS A 6 15.37 -1.07 -2.59
CA LYS A 6 14.72 -1.09 -3.92
C LYS A 6 13.34 -1.74 -3.86
N GLU A 7 13.19 -2.82 -3.11
CA GLU A 7 11.90 -3.48 -2.90
C GLU A 7 10.91 -2.57 -2.17
N LEU A 8 11.36 -1.85 -1.15
CA LEU A 8 10.52 -0.89 -0.43
C LEU A 8 10.09 0.29 -1.29
N LEU A 9 10.96 0.79 -2.17
CA LEU A 9 10.58 1.81 -3.13
C LEU A 9 9.52 1.31 -4.12
N ARG A 10 9.68 0.09 -4.64
CA ARG A 10 8.67 -0.53 -5.51
C ARG A 10 7.34 -0.72 -4.79
N PHE A 11 7.38 -1.19 -3.54
CA PHE A 11 6.21 -1.30 -2.68
C PHE A 11 5.51 0.05 -2.48
N LEU A 12 6.26 1.10 -2.14
CA LEU A 12 5.73 2.44 -1.95
C LEU A 12 5.08 2.98 -3.23
N GLU A 13 5.76 2.84 -4.38
CA GLU A 13 5.22 3.22 -5.69
C GLU A 13 3.90 2.49 -5.96
N ASP A 14 3.87 1.18 -5.73
CA ASP A 14 2.70 0.34 -5.95
C ASP A 14 1.51 0.76 -5.09
N VAL A 15 1.73 1.00 -3.81
CA VAL A 15 0.71 1.48 -2.87
C VAL A 15 0.17 2.85 -3.27
N LEU A 16 1.04 3.78 -3.67
CA LEU A 16 0.62 5.13 -4.08
C LEU A 16 -0.24 5.08 -5.36
N ILE A 17 0.10 4.21 -6.31
CA ILE A 17 -0.72 3.96 -7.51
C ILE A 17 -2.10 3.44 -7.10
N ASP A 18 -2.15 2.47 -6.19
CA ASP A 18 -3.39 1.84 -5.76
C ASP A 18 -4.30 2.84 -5.02
N ILE A 19 -3.74 3.65 -4.11
CA ILE A 19 -4.46 4.73 -3.44
C ILE A 19 -5.03 5.71 -4.46
N ARG A 20 -4.25 6.13 -5.46
CA ARG A 20 -4.70 7.05 -6.51
C ARG A 20 -5.86 6.46 -7.33
N LEU A 21 -5.81 5.16 -7.63
CA LEU A 21 -6.88 4.48 -8.35
C LEU A 21 -8.17 4.41 -7.52
N LEU A 22 -8.06 4.06 -6.23
CA LEU A 22 -9.21 3.98 -5.32
C LEU A 22 -9.83 5.36 -5.03
N ALA A 23 -9.00 6.40 -4.93
CA ALA A 23 -9.45 7.77 -4.65
C ALA A 23 -10.08 8.46 -5.88
N ARG A 24 -10.07 7.83 -7.06
CA ARG A 24 -10.55 8.45 -8.29
C ARG A 24 -12.07 8.66 -8.26
N GLY A 25 -12.48 9.92 -8.17
CA GLY A 25 -13.89 10.32 -8.09
C GLY A 25 -14.36 10.41 -6.64
N LYS A 26 -15.59 9.98 -6.35
CA LYS A 26 -16.09 9.85 -4.97
C LYS A 26 -15.91 8.40 -4.53
N PRO A 27 -14.97 8.08 -3.63
CA PRO A 27 -14.77 6.71 -3.15
C PRO A 27 -15.95 6.26 -2.28
N SER A 28 -16.28 4.97 -2.30
CA SER A 28 -17.16 4.39 -1.27
C SER A 28 -16.49 4.45 0.10
N GLN A 29 -17.28 4.15 1.14
CA GLN A 29 -16.73 3.85 2.45
C GLN A 29 -15.72 2.68 2.43
N LYS A 30 -15.97 1.64 1.63
CA LYS A 30 -15.06 0.49 1.49
C LYS A 30 -13.74 0.88 0.83
N ALA A 31 -13.77 1.74 -0.19
CA ALA A 31 -12.58 2.26 -0.87
C ALA A 31 -11.80 3.19 0.06
N MET A 32 -12.51 4.02 0.82
CA MET A 32 -11.89 4.90 1.81
C MET A 32 -11.14 4.09 2.88
N HIS A 33 -11.73 3.01 3.41
CA HIS A 33 -11.02 2.13 4.33
C HIS A 33 -9.76 1.53 3.70
N ALA A 34 -9.84 0.99 2.48
CA ALA A 34 -8.66 0.45 1.79
C ALA A 34 -7.58 1.51 1.57
N ILE A 35 -7.95 2.75 1.23
CA ILE A 35 -7.00 3.88 1.10
C ILE A 35 -6.28 4.16 2.42
N LEU A 36 -7.02 4.22 3.53
CA LEU A 36 -6.44 4.50 4.85
C LEU A 36 -5.48 3.38 5.28
N GLU A 37 -5.89 2.12 5.14
CA GLU A 37 -5.03 0.97 5.50
C GLU A 37 -3.77 0.88 4.62
N LEU A 38 -3.88 1.20 3.33
CA LEU A 38 -2.72 1.25 2.43
C LEU A 38 -1.80 2.44 2.77
N ALA A 39 -2.36 3.59 3.14
CA ALA A 39 -1.57 4.73 3.58
C ALA A 39 -0.81 4.39 4.88
N ASP A 40 -1.48 3.75 5.84
CA ASP A 40 -0.87 3.25 7.06
C ASP A 40 0.22 2.19 6.77
N ALA A 41 0.02 1.33 5.78
CA ALA A 41 1.03 0.35 5.39
C ALA A 41 2.28 0.97 4.73
N ALA A 42 2.20 2.19 4.19
CA ALA A 42 3.31 2.80 3.46
C ALA A 42 3.93 4.02 4.16
N HIS A 43 3.29 4.56 5.21
CA HIS A 43 3.67 5.86 5.78
C HIS A 43 5.08 5.92 6.35
N ASN A 44 5.62 4.80 6.88
CA ASN A 44 6.98 4.79 7.44
C ASN A 44 8.06 4.71 6.37
N VAL A 45 7.77 4.12 5.21
CA VAL A 45 8.77 3.77 4.19
C VAL A 45 9.63 4.96 3.74
N PRO A 46 9.07 6.15 3.42
CA PRO A 46 9.89 7.30 3.03
C PRO A 46 10.92 7.70 4.08
N ARG A 47 10.51 7.70 5.36
CA ARG A 47 11.39 8.05 6.49
C ARG A 47 12.47 7.00 6.69
N LEU A 48 12.13 5.72 6.67
CA LEU A 48 13.08 4.62 6.83
C LEU A 48 14.17 4.63 5.75
N LEU A 49 13.79 4.93 4.50
CA LEU A 49 14.72 5.06 3.38
C LEU A 49 15.62 6.30 3.51
N ALA A 50 15.05 7.44 3.90
CA ALA A 50 15.81 8.68 4.07
C ALA A 50 16.82 8.59 5.22
N ASP A 51 16.42 7.95 6.32
CA ASP A 51 17.26 7.79 7.51
C ASP A 51 18.27 6.63 7.36
N GLY A 52 18.13 5.77 6.35
CA GLY A 52 18.96 4.57 6.16
C GLY A 52 18.75 3.49 7.23
N THR A 53 17.55 3.42 7.82
CA THR A 53 17.24 2.57 9.00
C THR A 53 16.42 1.33 8.67
N VAL A 54 16.32 0.96 7.40
CA VAL A 54 15.50 -0.17 6.91
C VAL A 54 15.85 -1.50 7.60
N ASP A 55 17.12 -1.81 7.79
CA ASP A 55 17.54 -3.07 8.41
C ASP A 55 17.37 -3.06 9.93
N GLU A 56 17.69 -1.92 10.58
CA GLU A 56 17.52 -1.71 12.02
C GLU A 56 16.04 -1.83 12.44
N LEU A 57 15.14 -1.34 11.60
CA LEU A 57 13.69 -1.37 11.80
C LEU A 57 12.98 -2.37 10.88
N SER A 58 13.66 -3.46 10.54
CA SER A 58 13.13 -4.51 9.65
C SER A 58 11.80 -5.12 10.13
N TRP A 59 11.57 -5.20 11.45
CA TRP A 59 10.29 -5.63 12.02
C TRP A 59 9.12 -4.71 11.66
N LEU A 60 9.37 -3.40 11.57
CA LEU A 60 8.38 -2.40 11.21
C LEU A 60 8.06 -2.53 9.72
N VAL A 61 9.11 -2.67 8.89
CA VAL A 61 8.98 -2.96 7.45
C VAL A 61 8.13 -4.21 7.23
N ASP A 62 8.41 -5.30 7.95
CA ASP A 62 7.67 -6.55 7.79
C ASP A 62 6.21 -6.42 8.25
N SER A 63 5.94 -5.60 9.27
CA SER A 63 4.59 -5.28 9.73
C SER A 63 3.81 -4.51 8.67
N ASP A 64 4.43 -3.47 8.11
CA ASP A 64 3.87 -2.61 7.06
C ASP A 64 3.55 -3.42 5.79
N LEU A 65 4.47 -4.28 5.35
CA LEU A 65 4.26 -5.18 4.21
C LEU A 65 3.12 -6.17 4.46
N LYS A 66 3.01 -6.72 5.68
CA LYS A 66 1.91 -7.62 6.06
C LYS A 66 0.56 -6.91 6.05
N LEU A 67 0.51 -5.64 6.47
CA LEU A 67 -0.71 -4.85 6.45
C LEU A 67 -1.21 -4.66 5.01
N ALA A 68 -0.34 -4.24 4.10
CA ALA A 68 -0.71 -4.11 2.68
C ALA A 68 -1.15 -5.45 2.07
N ALA A 69 -0.41 -6.54 2.34
CA ALA A 69 -0.78 -7.87 1.87
C ALA A 69 -2.18 -8.29 2.36
N ALA A 70 -2.53 -7.98 3.61
CA ALA A 70 -3.85 -8.25 4.17
C ALA A 70 -4.95 -7.44 3.47
N VAL A 71 -4.69 -6.18 3.11
CA VAL A 71 -5.62 -5.37 2.30
C VAL A 71 -5.85 -6.04 0.96
N TYR A 72 -4.79 -6.40 0.23
CA TYR A 72 -4.93 -7.05 -1.07
C TYR A 72 -5.68 -8.38 -0.99
N ALA A 73 -5.41 -9.22 0.02
CA ALA A 73 -6.12 -10.48 0.21
C ALA A 73 -7.63 -10.29 0.39
N ARG A 74 -8.06 -9.28 1.15
CA ARG A 74 -9.50 -8.95 1.35
C ARG A 74 -10.20 -8.49 0.06
N HIS A 75 -9.43 -8.02 -0.92
CA HIS A 75 -9.93 -7.50 -2.19
C HIS A 75 -9.69 -8.44 -3.37
N GLY A 76 -9.32 -9.69 -3.10
CA GLY A 76 -9.12 -10.71 -4.13
C GLY A 76 -7.84 -10.52 -4.93
N ASP A 77 -6.78 -10.01 -4.28
CA ASP A 77 -5.50 -9.55 -4.82
C ASP A 77 -5.49 -8.09 -5.33
N ARG A 78 -4.32 -7.62 -5.75
CA ARG A 78 -4.13 -6.25 -6.27
C ARG A 78 -4.88 -6.00 -7.58
N LYS A 79 -4.98 -7.00 -8.46
CA LYS A 79 -5.78 -6.93 -9.68
C LYS A 79 -7.27 -6.89 -9.34
N GLY A 80 -7.73 -7.68 -8.37
CA GLY A 80 -9.08 -7.65 -7.83
C GLY A 80 -9.44 -6.27 -7.28
N LEU A 81 -8.52 -5.64 -6.53
CA LEU A 81 -8.66 -4.26 -6.05
C LEU A 81 -8.81 -3.25 -7.21
N HIS A 82 -7.98 -3.36 -8.24
CA HIS A 82 -8.04 -2.50 -9.43
C HIS A 82 -9.34 -2.66 -10.23
N ASP A 83 -9.74 -3.90 -10.49
CA ASP A 83 -10.95 -4.21 -11.24
C ASP A 83 -12.19 -3.73 -10.48
N ALA A 84 -12.20 -3.89 -9.17
CA ALA A 84 -13.28 -3.41 -8.32
C ALA A 84 -13.32 -1.86 -8.22
N ALA A 85 -12.16 -1.19 -8.25
CA ALA A 85 -12.08 0.28 -8.35
C ALA A 85 -12.60 0.79 -9.71
N ARG A 86 -12.32 0.08 -10.81
CA ARG A 86 -12.75 0.45 -12.17
C ARG A 86 -14.25 0.24 -12.38
N THR A 87 -14.79 -0.88 -11.92
CA THR A 87 -16.20 -1.25 -12.09
C THR A 87 -17.15 -0.54 -11.13
N GLY A 88 -16.61 0.14 -10.11
CA GLY A 88 -17.42 0.74 -9.06
C GLY A 88 -17.94 -0.26 -8.04
N ALA A 89 -17.44 -1.51 -8.03
CA ALA A 89 -17.75 -2.48 -6.97
C ALA A 89 -17.18 -2.06 -5.60
N ILE A 90 -16.31 -1.04 -5.58
CA ILE A 90 -15.87 -0.33 -4.37
C ILE A 90 -16.35 1.14 -4.37
N ARG A 91 -17.50 1.48 -5.01
CA ARG A 91 -18.15 2.81 -4.94
C ARG A 91 -19.43 2.82 -4.10
#